data_AF-A0A948GJG5-F1
#
_entry.id   AF-A0A948GJG5-F1
#
_cell.length_a   1.000
_cell.length_b   1.000
_cell.length_c   1.000
_cell.angle_alpha   90.00
_cell.angle_beta   90.00
_cell.angle_gamma   90.00
#
_symmetry.space_group_name_H-M   'P 1'
#
loop_
_entity.id
_entity.type
_entity.pdbx_description
1 polymer ?
#
loop_
_entity_poly.entity_id
_entity_poly.type
_entity_poly.pdbx_seq_one_letter_code
_entity_poly.pdbx_strand_id
1 'polypeptide(L)'
;MSTETHKTNAEKLTEIDALYSTIPSFKCKPGCADCCGPIHYSRLEFYRCVKASGRSLQQVRDQIQKDVSNNDYRCPFLNRKTNQCSVYAVRPAICRIFGTTGELRCPHGYAPERMLSEESSRAILAQVKELGA
;
A
#
# COMPACT_ATOMS: atom_id res chain seq x y z
N MET A 1 -18.42 10.11 30.38
CA MET A 1 -17.93 8.73 30.22
C MET A 1 -18.20 8.34 28.78
N SER A 2 -17.28 8.71 27.88
CA SER A 2 -17.43 8.43 26.45
C SER A 2 -17.18 6.94 26.24
N THR A 3 -18.20 6.20 25.86
CA THR A 3 -18.10 4.80 25.45
C THR A 3 -17.44 4.77 24.07
N GLU A 4 -16.11 4.75 24.03
CA GLU A 4 -15.39 4.42 22.79
C GLU A 4 -15.69 2.96 22.46
N THR A 5 -16.60 2.75 21.52
CA THR A 5 -16.83 1.44 20.92
C THR A 5 -15.58 1.09 20.11
N HIS A 6 -14.73 0.21 20.64
CA HIS A 6 -13.56 -0.25 19.91
C HIS A 6 -14.00 -1.05 18.67
N LYS A 7 -13.75 -0.49 17.48
CA LYS A 7 -13.98 -1.17 16.20
C LYS A 7 -13.11 -2.42 16.09
N THR A 8 -13.70 -3.52 15.62
CA THR A 8 -13.01 -4.74 15.24
C THR A 8 -12.08 -4.51 14.04
N ASN A 9 -11.11 -5.40 13.84
CA ASN A 9 -10.22 -5.33 12.67
C ASN A 9 -10.99 -5.46 11.34
N ALA A 10 -12.12 -6.17 11.32
CA ALA A 10 -12.94 -6.32 10.12
C ALA A 10 -13.67 -5.02 9.77
N GLU A 11 -14.21 -4.32 10.76
CA GLU A 11 -14.84 -3.01 10.59
C GLU A 11 -13.80 -1.96 10.14
N LYS A 12 -12.63 -1.94 10.79
CA LYS A 12 -11.51 -1.07 10.38
C LYS A 12 -11.09 -1.32 8.93
N LEU A 13 -10.97 -2.58 8.51
CA LEU A 13 -10.65 -2.92 7.11
C LEU A 13 -11.75 -2.47 6.14
N THR A 14 -13.01 -2.57 6.54
CA THR A 14 -14.15 -2.10 5.72
C THR A 14 -14.07 -0.60 5.51
N GLU A 15 -13.74 0.18 6.55
CA GLU A 15 -13.54 1.63 6.43
C GLU A 15 -12.31 2.00 5.59
N ILE A 16 -11.21 1.25 5.73
CA ILE A 16 -10.04 1.40 4.88
C ILE A 16 -10.39 1.16 3.41
N ASP A 17 -11.19 0.14 3.10
CA ASP A 17 -11.63 -0.16 1.74
C ASP A 17 -12.57 0.93 1.19
N ALA A 18 -13.42 1.52 2.05
CA ALA A 18 -14.21 2.69 1.69
C ALA A 18 -13.31 3.89 1.32
N LEU A 19 -12.25 4.16 2.07
CA LEU A 19 -11.27 5.20 1.72
C LEU A 19 -10.60 4.91 0.37
N TYR A 20 -10.27 3.65 0.07
CA TYR A 20 -9.67 3.30 -1.22
C TYR A 20 -10.58 3.57 -2.41
N SER A 21 -11.90 3.44 -2.23
CA SER A 21 -12.87 3.71 -3.30
C SER A 21 -12.87 5.18 -3.74
N THR A 22 -12.37 6.09 -2.89
CA THR A 22 -12.24 7.51 -3.20
C THR A 22 -10.96 7.86 -3.97
N ILE A 23 -10.00 6.93 -4.05
CA ILE A 23 -8.72 7.15 -4.72
C ILE A 23 -8.90 6.88 -6.23
N PRO A 24 -8.65 7.86 -7.10
CA PRO A 24 -8.71 7.66 -8.55
C PRO A 24 -7.65 6.63 -8.97
N SER A 25 -7.98 5.79 -9.94
CA SER A 25 -7.11 4.68 -10.35
C SER A 25 -6.61 4.86 -11.78
N PHE A 26 -5.41 4.32 -12.04
CA PHE A 26 -4.84 4.21 -13.38
C PHE A 26 -4.05 2.89 -13.48
N LYS A 27 -3.75 2.47 -14.71
CA LYS A 27 -2.92 1.28 -14.95
C LYS A 27 -1.45 1.69 -15.11
N CYS A 28 -0.57 1.11 -14.31
CA CYS A 28 0.87 1.24 -14.49
C CYS A 28 1.31 0.60 -15.82
N LYS A 29 2.47 1.03 -16.35
CA LYS A 29 3.16 0.33 -17.43
C LYS A 29 3.37 -1.15 -17.05
N PRO A 30 3.05 -2.11 -17.94
CA PRO A 30 3.31 -3.52 -17.69
C PRO A 30 4.79 -3.78 -17.32
N GLY A 31 5.03 -4.52 -16.23
CA GLY A 31 6.38 -4.85 -15.75
C GLY A 31 7.14 -3.72 -15.04
N CYS A 32 6.51 -2.57 -14.78
CA CYS A 32 7.12 -1.49 -14.02
C CYS A 32 7.13 -1.79 -12.51
N ALA A 33 8.28 -1.56 -11.86
CA ALA A 33 8.48 -1.74 -10.43
C ALA A 33 9.22 -0.56 -9.77
N ASP A 34 9.33 0.57 -10.46
CA ASP A 34 10.19 1.69 -10.03
C ASP A 34 9.68 2.36 -8.75
N CYS A 35 8.37 2.31 -8.50
CA CYS A 35 7.76 2.74 -7.24
C CYS A 35 7.65 1.61 -6.20
N CYS A 36 8.05 0.38 -6.54
CA CYS A 36 7.98 -0.80 -5.65
C CYS A 36 9.20 -0.87 -4.73
N GLY A 37 9.39 0.16 -3.91
CA GLY A 37 10.49 0.29 -2.96
C GLY A 37 10.08 0.06 -1.49
N PRO A 38 10.81 0.70 -0.54
CA PRO A 38 10.43 0.70 0.86
C PRO A 38 9.23 1.64 1.03
N ILE A 39 8.08 1.06 1.36
CA ILE A 39 6.82 1.79 1.48
C ILE A 39 6.24 1.64 2.86
N HIS A 40 5.44 2.62 3.26
CA HIS A 40 4.70 2.58 4.51
C HIS A 40 3.52 1.60 4.42
N TYR A 41 3.31 0.83 5.49
CA TYR A 41 2.12 0.04 5.72
C TYR A 41 1.55 0.38 7.08
N SER A 42 0.23 0.52 7.20
CA SER A 42 -0.40 0.31 8.50
C SER A 42 -0.29 -1.18 8.90
N ARG A 43 -0.49 -1.50 10.18
CA ARG A 43 -0.42 -2.88 10.68
C ARG A 43 -1.43 -3.77 9.96
N LEU A 44 -2.69 -3.33 9.85
CA LEU A 44 -3.74 -4.10 9.17
C LEU A 44 -3.45 -4.31 7.67
N GLU A 45 -2.95 -3.28 6.97
CA GLU A 45 -2.57 -3.41 5.56
C GLU A 45 -1.42 -4.40 5.37
N PHE A 46 -0.42 -4.36 6.25
CA PHE A 46 0.71 -5.29 6.19
C PHE A 46 0.23 -6.73 6.36
N TYR A 47 -0.61 -7.00 7.37
CA TYR A 47 -1.18 -8.34 7.56
C TYR A 47 -2.05 -8.79 6.39
N ARG A 48 -2.82 -7.88 5.79
CA ARG A 48 -3.62 -8.18 4.59
C ARG A 48 -2.72 -8.55 3.40
N CYS A 49 -1.59 -7.86 3.22
CA CYS A 49 -0.59 -8.20 2.19
C CYS A 49 0.08 -9.55 2.47
N VAL A 50 0.48 -9.83 3.71
CA VAL A 50 1.04 -11.12 4.12
C VAL A 50 0.06 -12.25 3.76
N LYS A 51 -1.20 -12.13 4.19
CA LYS A 51 -2.26 -13.11 3.90
C LYS A 51 -2.47 -13.31 2.40
N ALA A 52 -2.59 -12.23 1.63
CA ALA A 52 -2.78 -12.32 0.18
C ALA A 52 -1.58 -12.92 -0.55
N SER A 53 -0.38 -12.77 -0.01
CA SER A 53 0.84 -13.33 -0.61
C SER A 53 0.99 -14.85 -0.42
N GLY A 54 0.17 -15.47 0.43
CA GLY A 54 0.29 -16.90 0.79
C GLY A 54 1.52 -17.24 1.65
N ARG A 55 2.27 -16.23 2.11
CA ARG A 55 3.45 -16.40 2.97
C ARG A 55 3.08 -16.17 4.44
N SER A 56 3.80 -16.82 5.34
CA SER A 56 3.74 -16.52 6.77
C SER A 56 4.38 -15.16 7.08
N LEU A 57 4.00 -14.57 8.21
CA LEU A 57 4.63 -13.34 8.69
C LEU A 57 6.15 -13.51 8.83
N GLN A 58 6.59 -14.67 9.33
CA GLN A 58 8.02 -14.96 9.50
C GLN A 58 8.75 -14.98 8.16
N GLN A 59 8.19 -15.66 7.15
CA GLN A 59 8.78 -15.69 5.80
C GLN A 59 8.94 -14.30 5.19
N VAL A 60 7.96 -13.41 5.40
CA VAL A 60 8.05 -12.03 4.91
C VAL A 60 9.15 -11.26 5.66
N ARG A 61 9.26 -11.43 6.98
CA ARG A 61 10.30 -10.77 7.79
C ARG A 61 11.70 -11.27 7.44
N ASP A 62 11.89 -12.57 7.28
CA ASP A 62 13.16 -13.17 6.89
C ASP A 62 13.60 -12.66 5.52
N GLN A 63 12.65 -12.55 4.57
CA GLN A 63 12.91 -11.98 3.26
C GLN A 63 13.34 -10.51 3.35
N ILE A 64 12.63 -9.68 4.14
CA ILE A 64 13.00 -8.27 4.35
C ILE A 64 14.42 -8.18 4.93
N GLN A 65 14.73 -8.98 5.96
CA GLN A 65 16.05 -8.99 6.59
C GLN A 65 17.15 -9.36 5.60
N LYS A 66 16.91 -10.39 4.78
CA LYS A 66 17.82 -10.82 3.73
C LYS A 66 18.00 -9.74 2.66
N ASP A 67 16.93 -9.10 2.22
CA ASP A 67 16.98 -8.05 1.19
C ASP A 67 17.78 -6.85 1.69
N VAL A 68 17.51 -6.37 2.91
CA VAL A 68 18.26 -5.29 3.55
C VAL A 68 19.74 -5.64 3.71
N SER A 69 20.08 -6.88 4.11
CA SER A 69 21.49 -7.30 4.20
C SER A 69 22.22 -7.31 2.85
N ASN A 70 21.47 -7.40 1.75
CA ASN A 70 22.00 -7.35 0.38
C ASN A 70 21.86 -5.95 -0.25
N ASN A 71 21.52 -4.92 0.54
CA ASN A 71 21.27 -3.56 0.08
C ASN A 71 20.15 -3.47 -0.99
N ASP A 72 19.18 -4.38 -0.93
CA ASP A 72 17.98 -4.39 -1.77
C ASP A 72 16.79 -3.85 -0.97
N TYR A 73 16.31 -2.67 -1.35
CA TYR A 73 15.18 -2.01 -0.68
C TYR A 73 13.85 -2.17 -1.42
N ARG A 74 13.75 -3.13 -2.35
CA ARG A 74 12.50 -3.38 -3.07
C ARG A 74 11.44 -3.96 -2.13
N CYS A 75 10.18 -3.69 -2.46
CA CYS A 75 9.04 -4.20 -1.70
C CYS A 75 9.11 -5.75 -1.58
N PRO A 76 8.91 -6.33 -0.38
CA PRO A 76 9.04 -7.77 -0.17
C PRO A 76 7.98 -8.59 -0.92
N PHE A 77 6.89 -7.96 -1.41
CA PHE A 77 5.82 -8.55 -2.22
C PHE A 77 6.05 -8.40 -3.73
N LEU A 78 7.15 -7.79 -4.16
CA LEU A 78 7.53 -7.76 -5.58
C LEU A 78 8.07 -9.12 -6.00
N ASN A 79 7.63 -9.66 -7.12
CA ASN A 79 8.29 -10.81 -7.75
C ASN A 79 9.50 -10.31 -8.55
N ARG A 80 10.71 -10.68 -8.13
CA ARG A 80 11.96 -10.19 -8.73
C ARG A 80 12.22 -10.75 -10.13
N LYS A 81 11.57 -11.86 -10.49
CA LYS A 81 11.70 -12.47 -11.82
C LYS A 81 10.79 -11.82 -12.85
N THR A 82 9.59 -11.40 -12.43
CA THR A 82 8.56 -10.89 -13.35
C THR A 82 8.31 -9.39 -13.21
N ASN A 83 8.86 -8.74 -12.18
CA ASN A 83 8.52 -7.37 -11.75
C ASN A 83 7.03 -7.16 -11.49
N GLN A 84 6.29 -8.22 -11.16
CA GLN A 84 4.86 -8.14 -10.83
C GLN A 84 4.65 -8.12 -9.32
N CYS A 85 3.71 -7.31 -8.85
CA CYS A 85 3.31 -7.26 -7.46
C CYS A 85 2.43 -8.48 -7.12
N SER A 86 2.85 -9.33 -6.19
CA SER A 86 2.07 -10.52 -5.79
C SER A 86 0.82 -10.19 -4.98
N VAL A 87 0.67 -8.95 -4.52
CA VAL A 87 -0.45 -8.46 -3.70
C VAL A 87 -1.20 -7.31 -4.38
N TYR A 88 -1.16 -7.23 -5.72
CA TYR A 88 -1.66 -6.08 -6.48
C TYR A 88 -3.11 -5.68 -6.13
N ALA A 89 -3.97 -6.67 -5.89
CA ALA A 89 -5.38 -6.47 -5.53
C ALA A 89 -5.57 -5.80 -4.16
N VAL A 90 -4.67 -6.07 -3.20
CA VAL A 90 -4.77 -5.60 -1.81
C VAL A 90 -3.71 -4.55 -1.46
N ARG A 91 -3.14 -3.88 -2.48
CA ARG A 91 -2.12 -2.86 -2.33
C ARG A 91 -2.49 -1.84 -1.22
N PRO A 92 -1.51 -1.42 -0.40
CA PRO A 92 -1.73 -0.43 0.65
C PRO A 92 -2.06 0.95 0.06
N ALA A 93 -2.57 1.85 0.90
CA ALA A 93 -2.97 3.21 0.57
C ALA A 93 -1.87 3.96 -0.19
N ILE A 94 -0.62 3.88 0.29
CA ILE A 94 0.51 4.56 -0.34
C ILE A 94 0.74 4.12 -1.78
N CYS A 95 0.57 2.82 -2.08
CA CYS A 95 0.67 2.30 -3.44
C CYS A 95 -0.49 2.72 -4.34
N ARG A 96 -1.66 3.00 -3.76
CA ARG A 96 -2.84 3.48 -4.50
C ARG A 96 -2.75 4.97 -4.80
N ILE A 97 -2.15 5.73 -3.89
CA ILE A 97 -1.96 7.19 -4.01
C ILE A 97 -0.77 7.54 -4.91
N PHE A 98 0.23 6.65 -5.00
CA PHE A 98 1.37 6.87 -5.89
C PHE A 98 0.91 6.96 -7.35
N GLY A 99 1.21 8.08 -7.99
CA GLY A 99 0.78 8.45 -9.34
C GLY A 99 -0.57 9.17 -9.39
N THR A 100 -1.22 9.41 -8.26
CA THR A 100 -2.56 10.04 -8.19
C THR A 100 -2.55 11.41 -7.50
N THR A 101 -1.40 11.89 -7.03
CA THR A 101 -1.23 13.19 -6.36
C THR A 101 0.06 13.85 -6.86
N GLY A 102 0.17 15.17 -6.79
CA GLY A 102 1.31 15.92 -7.30
C GLY A 102 2.62 15.72 -6.53
N GLU A 103 2.55 15.34 -5.25
CA GLU A 103 3.73 15.01 -4.42
C GLU A 103 4.31 13.62 -4.70
N LEU A 104 3.50 12.70 -5.23
CA LEU A 104 3.90 11.31 -5.51
C LEU A 104 3.65 10.99 -6.99
N ARG A 105 4.25 11.75 -7.91
CA ARG A 105 4.06 11.54 -9.34
C ARG A 105 4.69 10.23 -9.81
N CYS A 106 4.06 9.60 -10.79
CA CYS A 106 4.69 8.50 -11.52
C CYS A 106 5.90 9.04 -12.32
N PRO A 107 7.09 8.44 -12.20
CA PRO A 107 8.26 8.89 -12.97
C PRO A 107 8.09 8.69 -14.49
N HIS A 108 7.14 7.85 -14.90
CA HIS A 108 6.81 7.59 -16.30
C HIS A 108 5.62 8.43 -16.81
N GLY A 109 5.10 9.36 -16.01
CA GLY A 109 4.00 10.25 -16.40
C GLY A 109 2.60 9.61 -16.42
N TYR A 110 2.44 8.38 -15.94
CA TYR A 110 1.11 7.74 -15.83
C TYR A 110 0.33 8.36 -14.68
N ALA A 111 -0.92 8.71 -14.94
CA ALA A 111 -1.82 9.35 -13.99
C ALA A 111 -3.28 9.00 -14.32
N PRO A 112 -4.20 9.08 -13.34
CA PRO A 112 -5.64 9.07 -13.60
C PRO A 112 -6.08 10.38 -14.28
N GLU A 113 -7.30 10.39 -14.84
CA GLU A 113 -7.90 11.60 -15.44
C GLU A 113 -8.07 12.74 -14.44
N ARG A 114 -8.38 12.39 -13.18
CA ARG A 114 -8.47 13.34 -12.06
C ARG A 114 -7.43 12.97 -11.00
N MET A 115 -6.57 13.92 -10.68
CA MET A 115 -5.63 13.82 -9.56
C MET A 115 -6.32 14.21 -8.24
N LEU A 116 -5.89 13.59 -7.15
CA LEU A 116 -6.19 14.04 -5.79
C LEU A 116 -5.45 15.36 -5.52
N SER A 117 -6.03 16.18 -4.64
CA SER A 117 -5.27 17.26 -4.01
C SER A 117 -4.31 16.66 -2.97
N GLU A 118 -3.23 17.39 -2.67
CA GLU A 118 -2.27 16.95 -1.64
C GLU A 118 -2.91 16.88 -0.24
N GLU A 119 -3.91 17.72 0.02
CA GLU A 119 -4.70 17.65 1.26
C GLU A 119 -5.49 16.35 1.34
N SER A 120 -6.22 15.98 0.27
CA SER A 120 -6.99 14.74 0.24
C SER A 120 -6.09 13.50 0.34
N SER A 121 -4.96 13.48 -0.37
CA SER A 121 -4.04 12.34 -0.32
C SER A 121 -3.42 12.15 1.07
N ARG A 122 -3.00 13.24 1.73
CA ARG A 122 -2.54 13.21 3.12
C ARG A 122 -3.63 12.80 4.10
N ALA A 123 -4.84 13.32 3.95
CA ALA A 123 -5.97 12.97 4.83
C ALA A 123 -6.32 11.48 4.73
N ILE A 124 -6.28 10.90 3.54
CA ILE A 124 -6.50 9.46 3.35
C ILE A 124 -5.39 8.65 4.03
N LEU A 125 -4.11 9.00 3.81
CA LEU A 125 -2.99 8.31 4.46
C LEU A 125 -3.06 8.38 5.99
N ALA A 126 -3.44 9.52 6.55
CA ALA A 126 -3.60 9.71 7.98
C ALA A 126 -4.73 8.82 8.55
N GLN A 127 -5.89 8.83 7.92
CA GLN A 127 -7.03 7.99 8.34
C GLN A 127 -6.72 6.49 8.24
N VAL A 128 -6.07 6.05 7.15
CA VAL A 128 -5.66 4.65 7.01
C VAL A 128 -4.63 4.27 8.07
N LYS A 129 -3.70 5.15 8.42
CA LYS A 129 -2.72 4.92 9.49
C LYS A 129 -3.41 4.75 10.85
N GLU A 130 -4.41 5.58 11.15
CA GLU A 130 -5.18 5.53 12.41
C GLU A 130 -6.05 4.27 12.50
N LEU A 131 -6.83 3.98 11.45
CA LEU A 131 -7.66 2.78 11.39
C LEU A 131 -6.83 1.50 11.42
N GLY A 132 -5.68 1.52 10.76
CA GLY A 132 -4.82 0.36 10.57
C GLY A 132 -3.81 0.11 11.70
N ALA A 133 -3.84 0.88 12.79
CA ALA A 133 -3.00 0.68 13.99
C ALA A 133 -3.39 -0.58 14.78
#